data_AF-L1JAJ1-F1
#
_entry.id   AF-L1JAJ1-F1
#
_cell.length_a   1.000
_cell.length_b   1.000
_cell.length_c   1.000
_cell.angle_alpha   90.00
_cell.angle_beta   90.00
_cell.angle_gamma   90.00
#
_symmetry.space_group_name_H-M   'P 1'
#
loop_
_entity.id
_entity.type
_entity.pdbx_description
1 polymer ?
#
loop_
_entity_poly.entity_id
_entity_poly.type
_entity_poly.pdbx_seq_one_letter_code
_entity_poly.pdbx_strand_id
1 'polypeptide(L)'
;MVSAWSSDVPARSQYYVTGNLTRSIYRDDCRFKDPTTDVRGLKRYILAVQNLFADPKDSKVTLYSVTPIEDNKILAKWSLQGSLKLPWKPYIEPYDGTTTYWIDNEGLIEFHDETWLVRVDS
;
A
#
# COMPACT_ATOMS: atom_id res chain seq x y z
N MET A 1 7.79 -25.02 17.43
CA MET A 1 6.57 -24.30 17.87
C MET A 1 6.57 -22.97 17.11
N VAL A 2 5.95 -22.93 15.93
CA VAL A 2 5.87 -21.71 15.10
C VAL A 2 4.55 -21.03 15.43
N SER A 3 4.60 -19.83 15.99
CA SER A 3 3.42 -19.03 16.29
C SER A 3 2.76 -18.62 14.97
N ALA A 4 1.51 -19.04 14.78
CA ALA A 4 0.66 -18.57 13.69
C ALA A 4 0.44 -17.05 13.88
N TRP A 5 0.97 -16.25 12.97
CA TRP A 5 0.58 -14.86 12.84
C TRP A 5 -0.86 -14.83 12.32
N SER A 6 -1.76 -14.17 13.05
CA SER A 6 -3.13 -13.95 12.57
C SER A 6 -3.07 -13.11 11.29
N SER A 7 -3.76 -13.55 10.24
CA SER A 7 -3.86 -12.89 8.94
C SER A 7 -4.67 -11.58 8.98
N ASP A 8 -5.19 -11.20 10.14
CA ASP A 8 -5.91 -9.95 10.33
C ASP A 8 -4.94 -8.79 10.55
N VAL A 9 -4.74 -7.99 9.50
CA VAL A 9 -4.08 -6.68 9.59
C VAL A 9 -4.98 -5.77 10.45
N PRO A 10 -4.54 -5.34 11.65
CA PRO A 10 -5.37 -4.50 12.52
C PRO A 10 -5.75 -3.21 11.79
N ALA A 11 -6.92 -2.63 12.08
CA ALA A 11 -7.45 -1.45 11.35
C ALA A 11 -6.44 -0.28 11.24
N ARG A 12 -5.55 -0.12 12.23
CA ARG A 12 -4.44 0.85 12.22
C ARG A 12 -3.34 0.62 11.16
N SER A 13 -3.32 -0.56 10.54
CA SER A 13 -2.30 -1.02 9.60
C SER A 13 -2.82 -1.13 8.17
N GLN A 14 -4.03 -0.60 7.90
CA GLN A 14 -4.63 -0.53 6.57
C GLN A 14 -4.50 0.88 5.99
N TYR A 15 -3.27 1.37 5.77
CA TYR A 15 -3.09 2.77 5.34
C TYR A 15 -3.68 3.06 3.96
N TYR A 16 -3.78 2.08 3.05
CA TYR A 16 -4.49 2.29 1.78
C TYR A 16 -5.98 2.57 2.00
N VAL A 17 -6.59 2.01 3.05
CA VAL A 17 -8.01 2.22 3.39
C VAL A 17 -8.19 3.46 4.26
N THR A 18 -7.30 3.68 5.22
CA THR A 18 -7.43 4.72 6.26
C THR A 18 -6.71 6.02 5.93
N GLY A 19 -5.80 6.02 4.95
CA GLY A 19 -4.88 7.12 4.67
C GLY A 19 -3.86 7.36 5.80
N ASN A 20 -3.82 6.53 6.84
CA ASN A 20 -2.95 6.72 8.00
C ASN A 20 -1.60 6.03 7.80
N LEU A 21 -0.83 6.57 6.88
CA LEU A 21 0.54 6.14 6.62
C LEU A 21 1.44 6.54 7.80
N THR A 22 2.24 5.60 8.33
CA THR A 22 3.29 5.92 9.30
C THR A 22 4.35 6.78 8.61
N ARG A 23 4.27 8.09 8.80
CA ARG A 23 5.09 9.06 8.04
C ARG A 23 6.58 8.98 8.38
N SER A 24 6.90 8.64 9.62
CA SER A 24 8.26 8.66 10.15
C SER A 24 9.22 7.63 9.55
N ILE A 25 8.72 6.67 8.76
CA ILE A 25 9.57 5.68 8.07
C ILE A 25 9.87 6.06 6.61
N TYR A 26 9.38 7.21 6.13
CA TYR A 26 9.57 7.69 4.77
C TYR A 26 10.44 8.94 4.76
N ARG A 27 11.23 9.10 3.70
CA ARG A 27 11.81 10.40 3.36
C ARG A 27 10.71 11.38 2.95
N ASP A 28 10.91 12.66 3.27
CA ASP A 28 10.00 13.72 2.83
C ASP A 28 9.89 13.83 1.30
N ASP A 29 10.98 13.53 0.58
CA ASP A 29 11.06 13.55 -0.88
C ASP A 29 10.95 12.16 -1.53
N CYS A 30 10.45 11.16 -0.79
CA CYS A 30 10.22 9.79 -1.28
C CYS A 30 9.46 9.81 -2.62
N ARG A 31 9.88 8.93 -3.54
CA ARG A 31 9.15 8.67 -4.78
C ARG A 31 8.14 7.54 -4.55
N PHE A 32 6.94 7.72 -5.06
CA PHE A 32 5.84 6.77 -5.00
C PHE A 32 5.43 6.48 -6.44
N LYS A 33 5.47 5.22 -6.84
CA LYS A 33 5.11 4.82 -8.19
C LYS A 33 4.15 3.65 -8.12
N ASP A 34 3.15 3.70 -8.97
CA ASP A 34 2.23 2.61 -9.25
C ASP A 34 2.03 2.52 -10.78
N PRO A 35 1.26 1.56 -11.30
CA PRO A 35 1.05 1.43 -12.76
C PRO A 35 0.39 2.65 -13.42
N THR A 36 -0.24 3.53 -12.66
CA THR A 36 -1.02 4.69 -13.11
C THR A 36 -0.40 6.04 -12.73
N THR A 37 0.42 6.10 -11.67
CA THR A 37 1.01 7.35 -11.19
C THR A 37 2.49 7.25 -10.83
N ASP A 38 3.18 8.39 -10.88
CA ASP A 38 4.55 8.57 -10.41
C ASP A 38 4.64 9.93 -9.70
N VAL A 39 4.68 9.89 -8.37
CA VAL A 39 4.58 11.06 -7.50
C VAL A 39 5.84 11.15 -6.65
N ARG A 40 6.45 12.34 -6.60
CA ARG A 40 7.54 12.62 -5.66
C ARG A 40 7.07 13.53 -4.54
N GLY A 41 7.37 13.13 -3.31
CA GLY A 41 7.10 13.87 -2.08
C GLY A 41 6.00 13.23 -1.23
N LEU A 42 6.33 12.92 0.03
CA LEU A 42 5.45 12.26 1.00
C LEU A 42 4.14 13.02 1.22
N LYS A 43 4.21 14.35 1.36
CA LYS A 43 3.02 15.20 1.54
C LYS A 43 2.08 15.11 0.34
N ARG A 44 2.61 15.08 -0.89
CA ARG A 44 1.81 15.01 -2.12
C ARG A 44 1.13 13.65 -2.24
N TYR A 45 1.86 12.58 -1.97
CA TYR A 45 1.31 11.23 -1.96
C TYR A 45 0.18 11.08 -0.94
N ILE A 46 0.41 11.51 0.31
CA ILE A 46 -0.61 11.46 1.37
C ILE A 46 -1.89 12.18 0.96
N LEU A 47 -1.78 13.39 0.38
CA LEU A 47 -2.96 14.14 -0.09
C LEU A 47 -3.72 13.41 -1.20
N ALA A 48 -3.01 12.68 -2.09
CA ALA A 48 -3.62 11.91 -3.16
C ALA A 48 -4.38 10.69 -2.63
N VAL A 49 -3.82 9.96 -1.65
CA VAL A 49 -4.41 8.70 -1.15
C VAL A 49 -5.43 8.88 -0.02
N GLN A 50 -5.35 9.96 0.76
CA GLN A 50 -6.23 10.22 1.92
C GLN A 50 -7.74 10.27 1.60
N ASN A 51 -8.11 10.39 0.32
CA ASN A 51 -9.49 10.46 -0.12
C ASN A 51 -9.86 9.39 -1.15
N LEU A 52 -9.04 8.35 -1.34
CA LEU A 52 -9.27 7.39 -2.41
C LEU A 52 -10.44 6.44 -2.12
N PHE A 53 -10.55 5.94 -0.89
CA PHE A 53 -11.62 5.01 -0.49
C PHE A 53 -12.76 5.69 0.28
N ALA A 54 -13.99 5.28 -0.01
CA ALA A 54 -15.22 5.88 0.50
C ALA A 54 -15.62 5.38 1.88
N ASP A 55 -15.48 4.07 2.11
CA ASP A 55 -15.93 3.39 3.32
C ASP A 55 -14.88 2.38 3.80
N PRO A 56 -14.34 2.55 5.03
CA PRO A 56 -13.46 1.57 5.65
C PRO A 56 -14.12 0.22 5.95
N LYS A 57 -15.45 0.12 5.91
CA LYS A 57 -16.17 -1.15 6.13
C LYS A 57 -16.11 -2.08 4.92
N ASP A 58 -16.09 -1.51 3.72
CA ASP A 58 -16.12 -2.26 2.45
C ASP A 58 -14.75 -2.34 1.79
N SER A 59 -13.76 -1.62 2.32
CA SER A 59 -12.39 -1.58 1.80
C SER A 59 -11.46 -2.35 2.72
N LYS A 60 -10.63 -3.22 2.15
CA LYS A 60 -9.74 -4.10 2.92
C LYS A 60 -8.41 -4.27 2.21
N VAL A 61 -7.34 -4.14 2.98
CA VAL A 61 -6.00 -4.63 2.60
C VAL A 61 -5.70 -5.89 3.37
N THR A 62 -5.32 -6.96 2.67
CA THR A 62 -4.77 -8.17 3.27
C THR A 62 -3.28 -8.23 2.96
N LEU A 63 -2.44 -8.20 3.99
CA LEU A 63 -0.99 -8.36 3.84
C LEU A 63 -0.65 -9.85 3.91
N TYR A 64 -0.08 -10.39 2.85
CA TYR A 64 0.31 -11.80 2.77
C TYR A 64 1.71 -12.05 3.33
N SER A 65 2.66 -11.18 2.97
CA SER A 65 4.04 -11.34 3.40
C SER A 65 4.80 -10.01 3.33
N VAL A 66 5.83 -9.90 4.16
CA VAL A 66 6.87 -8.88 4.09
C VAL A 66 8.21 -9.61 4.16
N THR A 67 9.07 -9.40 3.18
CA THR A 67 10.32 -10.17 3.05
C THR A 67 11.44 -9.25 2.59
N PRO A 68 12.57 -9.18 3.33
CA PRO A 68 13.78 -8.56 2.81
C PRO A 68 14.24 -9.33 1.57
N ILE A 69 14.49 -8.62 0.47
CA ILE A 69 14.97 -9.24 -0.78
C ILE A 69 16.41 -8.84 -1.09
N GLU A 70 16.87 -7.71 -0.54
CA GLU A 70 18.24 -7.21 -0.56
C GLU A 70 18.48 -6.41 0.74
N ASP A 71 19.73 -6.06 1.05
CA ASP A 71 20.09 -5.32 2.27
C ASP A 71 19.30 -4.02 2.44
N ASN A 72 18.98 -3.35 1.33
CA ASN A 72 18.24 -2.10 1.29
C ASN A 72 16.87 -2.22 0.63
N LYS A 73 16.32 -3.44 0.48
CA LYS A 73 15.01 -3.64 -0.17
C LYS A 73 14.10 -4.61 0.55
N ILE A 74 12.84 -4.21 0.68
CA ILE A 74 11.78 -5.04 1.25
C ILE A 74 10.67 -5.22 0.22
N LEU A 75 10.23 -6.46 0.02
CA LEU A 75 9.07 -6.79 -0.79
C LEU A 75 7.87 -7.11 0.11
N ALA A 76 6.76 -6.41 -0.09
CA ALA A 76 5.47 -6.74 0.49
C ALA A 76 4.55 -7.33 -0.58
N LYS A 77 3.81 -8.39 -0.23
CA LYS A 77 2.75 -8.96 -1.07
C LYS A 77 1.41 -8.75 -0.40
N TRP A 78 0.41 -8.28 -1.14
CA TRP A 78 -0.87 -7.90 -0.58
C TRP A 78 -2.03 -8.15 -1.56
N SER A 79 -3.25 -8.10 -1.03
CA SER A 79 -4.48 -7.92 -1.80
C SER A 79 -5.24 -6.70 -1.32
N LEU A 80 -5.84 -5.97 -2.26
CA LEU A 80 -6.67 -4.80 -2.01
C LEU A 80 -8.04 -5.01 -2.66
N GLN A 81 -9.07 -4.61 -1.92
CA GLN A 81 -10.44 -4.46 -2.42
C GLN A 81 -11.04 -3.21 -1.80
N GLY A 82 -12.07 -2.63 -2.44
CA GLY A 82 -12.85 -1.58 -1.79
C GLY A 82 -13.63 -0.67 -2.71
N SER A 83 -14.44 0.18 -2.08
CA SER A 83 -15.27 1.18 -2.74
C SER A 83 -14.54 2.51 -2.85
N LEU A 84 -14.36 3.03 -4.06
CA LEU A 84 -13.73 4.34 -4.26
C LEU A 84 -14.66 5.50 -3.89
N LYS A 85 -14.09 6.61 -3.43
CA LYS A 85 -14.80 7.86 -3.07
C LYS A 85 -15.13 8.70 -4.31
N LEU A 86 -15.89 8.13 -5.22
CA LEU A 86 -16.43 8.80 -6.43
C LEU A 86 -17.96 8.86 -6.36
N PRO A 87 -18.63 9.79 -7.08
CA PRO A 87 -20.09 9.94 -7.01
C PRO A 87 -20.88 8.66 -7.26
N TRP A 88 -20.38 7.78 -8.14
CA TRP A 88 -20.98 6.50 -8.48
C TRP A 88 -20.44 5.31 -7.67
N LYS A 89 -19.56 5.55 -6.68
CA LYS A 89 -18.98 4.56 -5.74
C LYS A 89 -18.59 3.23 -6.39
N PRO A 90 -17.68 3.22 -7.37
CA PRO A 90 -17.28 1.97 -8.01
C PRO A 90 -16.60 1.07 -6.98
N TYR A 91 -16.98 -0.20 -6.98
CA TYR A 91 -16.34 -1.24 -6.18
C TYR A 91 -15.23 -1.88 -6.99
N ILE A 92 -14.06 -2.02 -6.38
CA ILE A 92 -12.92 -2.74 -6.92
C ILE A 92 -12.93 -4.13 -6.31
N GLU A 93 -13.13 -5.14 -7.16
CA GLU A 93 -12.98 -6.54 -6.78
C GLU A 93 -11.54 -6.82 -6.29
N PRO A 94 -11.34 -7.82 -5.40
CA PRO A 94 -10.04 -8.12 -4.85
C PRO A 94 -9.01 -8.37 -5.95
N TYR A 95 -7.93 -7.61 -5.91
CA TYR A 95 -6.77 -7.83 -6.77
C TYR A 95 -5.51 -7.95 -5.91
N ASP A 96 -4.54 -8.70 -6.41
CA ASP A 96 -3.26 -8.87 -5.75
C ASP A 96 -2.27 -7.83 -6.24
N GLY A 97 -1.29 -7.52 -5.40
CA GLY A 97 -0.22 -6.60 -5.74
C GLY A 97 1.03 -6.86 -4.93
N THR A 98 2.08 -6.18 -5.33
CA THR A 98 3.34 -6.14 -4.59
C THR A 98 3.80 -4.72 -4.43
N THR A 99 4.40 -4.41 -3.29
CA THR A 99 5.14 -3.16 -3.09
C THR A 99 6.59 -3.49 -2.81
N THR A 100 7.50 -2.89 -3.56
CA THR A 100 8.93 -2.89 -3.22
C THR A 100 9.27 -1.55 -2.55
N TYR A 101 9.96 -1.63 -1.42
CA TYR A 101 10.47 -0.47 -0.69
C TYR A 101 11.99 -0.46 -0.77
N TRP A 102 12.56 0.66 -1.20
CA TRP A 102 14.00 0.91 -1.14
C TRP A 102 14.28 1.79 0.06
N ILE A 103 15.27 1.39 0.85
CA ILE A 103 15.66 2.03 2.09
C ILE A 103 16.98 2.74 1.85
N ASP A 104 17.09 3.99 2.28
CA ASP A 104 18.33 4.74 2.24
C ASP A 104 19.29 4.34 3.37
N ASN A 105 20.43 5.03 3.44
CA ASN A 105 21.44 4.79 4.47
C ASN A 105 21.03 5.29 5.87
N GLU A 106 19.98 6.08 5.99
CA GLU A 106 19.42 6.56 7.27
C GLU A 106 18.30 5.63 7.78
N GLY A 107 17.95 4.60 7.02
CA GLY A 107 16.89 3.65 7.36
C GLY A 107 15.50 4.14 6.96
N LEU A 108 15.39 5.15 6.10
CA LEU A 108 14.13 5.71 5.61
C LEU A 108 13.79 5.17 4.21
N ILE A 109 12.51 5.01 3.94
CA ILE A 109 12.03 4.62 2.61
C ILE A 109 12.20 5.82 1.66
N GLU A 110 13.02 5.63 0.63
CA GLU A 110 13.28 6.62 -0.43
C GLU A 110 12.47 6.36 -1.71
N PHE A 111 12.08 5.10 -1.92
CA PHE A 111 11.27 4.70 -3.06
C PHE A 111 10.26 3.62 -2.67
N HIS A 112 9.02 3.83 -3.09
CA HIS A 112 7.88 2.94 -2.94
C HIS A 112 7.35 2.65 -4.34
N ASP A 113 7.48 1.41 -4.83
CA ASP A 113 7.05 0.99 -6.17
C ASP A 113 6.03 -0.14 -6.07
N GLU A 114 4.84 0.10 -6.59
CA GLU A 114 3.74 -0.85 -6.63
C GLU A 114 3.60 -1.51 -8.00
N THR A 115 3.35 -2.81 -7.99
CA THR A 115 2.89 -3.57 -9.15
C THR A 115 1.54 -4.18 -8.82
N TRP A 116 0.55 -3.98 -9.68
CA TRP A 116 -0.78 -4.55 -9.52
C TRP A 116 -0.96 -5.73 -10.46
N LEU A 117 -1.32 -6.89 -9.91
CA LEU A 117 -1.71 -8.07 -10.64
C LEU A 117 -3.22 -8.02 -10.83
N VAL A 118 -3.68 -7.14 -11.73
CA VAL A 118 -5.10 -7.10 -12.11
C VAL A 118 -5.37 -8.35 -12.93
N ARG A 119 -6.18 -9.27 -12.40
CA ARG A 119 -6.72 -10.37 -13.20
C ARG A 119 -7.78 -9.79 -14.12
N VAL A 120 -7.56 -9.90 -15.42
CA VAL A 120 -8.61 -9.67 -16.41
C VAL A 120 -9.29 -11.01 -16.59
N ASP A 121 -10.51 -11.13 -16.06
CA ASP A 121 -11.34 -12.32 -16.29
C ASP A 121 -11.65 -12.38 -17.79
N SER A 122 -11.17 -13.43 -18.46
CA SER A 122 -11.39 -13.73 -19.88
C SER A 122 -12.61 -14.61 -20.08
#